data_AF-A0A8E2VMW5-F1
#
_entry.id   AF-A0A8E2VMW5-F1
#
_cell.length_a   1.000
_cell.length_b   1.000
_cell.length_c   1.000
_cell.angle_alpha   90.00
_cell.angle_beta   90.00
_cell.angle_gamma   90.00
#
_symmetry.space_group_name_H-M   'P 1'
#
loop_
_entity.id
_entity.type
_entity.pdbx_description
1 polymer ?
#
loop_
_entity_poly.entity_id
_entity_poly.type
_entity_poly.pdbx_seq_one_letter_code
_entity_poly.pdbx_strand_id
1 'polypeptide(L)'
;MRPILLAALTAFALTPALAAASPGHCPPGLAKKSPACVPPGQARKGAELGHGIVAGSPVDGRYRYLTDPRRYRLDPQGSYYVRDDGWVVRVDPETRKVLDLIGAIDALVN
;
A
#
# COMPACT_ATOMS: atom_id res chain seq x y z
N MET A 1 -27.37 -53.04 33.49
CA MET A 1 -26.15 -52.24 33.74
C MET A 1 -25.37 -52.07 32.44
N ARG A 2 -25.38 -50.87 31.86
CA ARG A 2 -24.31 -50.24 31.04
C ARG A 2 -24.89 -48.99 30.34
N PRO A 3 -24.51 -47.77 30.77
CA PRO A 3 -24.96 -46.54 30.12
C PRO A 3 -24.06 -46.24 28.91
N ILE A 4 -24.66 -45.92 27.76
CA ILE A 4 -23.94 -45.45 26.58
C ILE A 4 -23.80 -43.93 26.73
N LEU A 5 -22.56 -43.49 26.99
CA LEU A 5 -22.19 -42.10 27.15
C LEU A 5 -22.20 -41.38 25.79
N LEU A 6 -22.90 -40.24 25.76
CA LEU A 6 -22.83 -39.23 24.70
C LEU A 6 -21.42 -38.61 24.67
N ALA A 7 -20.82 -38.53 23.49
CA ALA A 7 -19.67 -37.65 23.24
C ALA A 7 -20.12 -36.53 22.29
N ALA A 8 -20.39 -35.35 22.85
CA ALA A 8 -20.68 -34.14 22.10
C ALA A 8 -19.36 -33.52 21.61
N LEU A 9 -19.14 -33.51 20.29
CA LEU A 9 -18.06 -32.75 19.67
C LEU A 9 -18.41 -31.25 19.67
N THR A 10 -17.74 -30.46 20.48
CA THR A 10 -17.81 -29.00 20.45
C THR A 10 -16.85 -28.44 19.40
N ALA A 11 -17.39 -27.85 18.34
CA ALA A 11 -16.62 -27.16 17.32
C ALA A 11 -16.14 -25.80 17.85
N PHE A 12 -14.82 -25.61 17.89
CA PHE A 12 -14.17 -24.35 18.27
C PHE A 12 -14.15 -23.42 17.05
N ALA A 13 -15.09 -22.48 16.96
CA ALA A 13 -15.10 -21.47 15.92
C ALA A 13 -14.04 -20.40 16.23
N LEU A 14 -12.94 -20.38 15.48
CA LEU A 14 -11.99 -19.27 15.45
C LEU A 14 -12.61 -18.12 14.65
N THR A 15 -13.25 -17.18 15.34
CA THR A 15 -13.65 -15.89 14.78
C THR A 15 -12.41 -14.99 14.67
N PRO A 16 -12.04 -14.51 13.47
CA PRO A 16 -11.02 -13.47 13.36
C PRO A 16 -11.57 -12.18 13.96
N ALA A 17 -10.83 -11.61 14.92
CA ALA A 17 -11.13 -10.30 15.49
C ALA A 17 -10.99 -9.23 14.40
N LEU A 18 -12.11 -8.75 13.90
CA LEU A 18 -12.19 -7.56 13.06
C LEU A 18 -11.77 -6.37 13.94
N ALA A 19 -10.59 -5.81 13.69
CA ALA A 19 -10.08 -4.65 14.40
C ALA A 19 -11.06 -3.46 14.19
N ALA A 20 -11.94 -3.26 15.17
CA ALA A 20 -12.84 -2.12 15.21
C ALA A 20 -12.01 -0.85 15.50
N ALA A 21 -12.02 0.08 14.56
CA ALA A 21 -11.47 1.41 14.77
C ALA A 21 -12.30 2.14 15.85
N SER A 22 -11.68 2.48 16.98
CA SER A 22 -12.31 3.28 18.03
C SER A 22 -12.54 4.74 17.58
N PRO A 23 -13.56 5.43 18.13
CA PRO A 23 -13.78 6.84 17.88
C PRO A 23 -12.68 7.68 18.56
N GLY A 24 -11.90 8.44 17.79
CA GLY A 24 -11.25 9.66 18.29
C GLY A 24 -9.72 9.76 18.30
N HIS A 25 -8.95 8.69 18.08
CA HIS A 25 -7.47 8.77 18.17
C HIS A 25 -6.77 8.33 16.89
N CYS A 26 -6.82 9.19 15.89
CA CYS A 26 -5.94 9.09 14.74
C CYS A 26 -4.52 9.49 15.17
N PRO A 27 -3.46 8.72 14.83
CA PRO A 27 -2.10 9.12 15.13
C PRO A 27 -1.81 10.53 14.60
N PRO A 28 -1.06 11.37 15.33
CA PRO A 28 -0.66 12.68 14.83
C PRO A 28 0.01 12.52 13.46
N GLY A 29 -0.50 13.23 12.44
CA GLY A 29 -0.05 13.14 11.05
C GLY A 29 -0.97 12.34 10.11
N LEU A 30 -1.80 11.43 10.62
CA LEU A 30 -2.76 10.65 9.80
C LEU A 30 -4.15 11.31 9.73
N ALA A 31 -4.52 12.14 10.70
CA ALA A 31 -5.81 12.86 10.72
C ALA A 31 -5.99 13.85 9.57
N LYS A 32 -4.90 14.39 9.04
CA LYS A 32 -4.88 15.40 7.96
C LYS A 32 -4.78 14.78 6.57
N LYS A 33 -4.69 13.46 6.45
CA LYS A 33 -4.62 12.74 5.17
C LYS A 33 -6.03 12.32 4.77
N SER A 34 -6.27 12.15 3.47
CA SER A 34 -7.55 11.64 2.95
C SER A 34 -7.30 10.32 2.21
N PRO A 35 -7.97 9.22 2.58
CA PRO A 35 -8.91 9.07 3.69
C PRO A 35 -8.23 9.23 5.06
N ALA A 36 -8.94 9.81 6.04
CA ALA A 36 -8.42 10.02 7.39
C ALA A 36 -8.12 8.68 8.08
N CYS A 37 -7.02 8.64 8.82
CA CYS A 37 -6.61 7.46 9.60
C CYS A 37 -6.30 6.21 8.78
N VAL A 38 -6.17 6.36 7.45
CA VAL A 38 -5.64 5.33 6.57
C VAL A 38 -4.21 5.72 6.22
N PRO A 39 -3.22 4.84 6.43
CA PRO A 39 -1.87 5.08 5.96
C PRO A 39 -1.91 5.39 4.45
N PRO A 40 -1.13 6.38 3.96
CA PRO A 40 -1.22 6.83 2.57
C PRO A 40 -1.01 5.70 1.54
N GLY A 41 -0.26 4.64 1.89
CA GLY A 41 -0.10 3.46 1.03
C GLY A 41 -1.26 2.47 1.02
N GLN A 42 -2.14 2.51 2.02
CA GLN A 42 -3.36 1.70 2.06
C GLN A 42 -4.54 2.42 1.41
N ALA A 43 -4.55 3.75 1.47
CA ALA A 43 -5.63 4.61 0.97
C ALA A 43 -6.00 4.38 -0.50
N ARG A 44 -5.02 4.00 -1.32
CA ARG A 44 -5.18 3.87 -2.77
C ARG A 44 -5.07 2.44 -3.27
N LYS A 45 -4.94 1.43 -2.39
CA LYS A 45 -4.68 0.05 -2.81
C LYS A 45 -5.76 -0.45 -3.78
N GLY A 46 -5.33 -0.92 -4.95
CA GLY A 46 -6.20 -1.40 -6.03
C GLY A 46 -6.73 -0.31 -6.98
N ALA A 47 -6.48 0.97 -6.70
CA ALA A 47 -6.88 2.06 -7.60
C ALA A 47 -5.96 2.12 -8.82
N GLU A 48 -6.55 2.33 -10.00
CA GLU A 48 -5.80 2.70 -11.19
C GLU A 48 -5.36 4.17 -11.08
N LEU A 49 -4.05 4.39 -11.14
CA LEU A 49 -3.42 5.70 -11.03
C LEU A 49 -3.23 6.36 -12.41
N GLY A 50 -3.47 5.61 -13.49
CA GLY A 50 -3.28 6.01 -14.88
C GLY A 50 -2.25 5.15 -15.60
N HIS A 51 -2.32 5.10 -16.93
CA HIS A 51 -1.38 4.37 -17.78
C HIS A 51 -1.23 2.88 -17.39
N GLY A 52 -2.29 2.24 -16.90
CA GLY A 52 -2.26 0.86 -16.42
C GLY A 52 -1.40 0.64 -15.17
N ILE A 53 -1.06 1.70 -14.42
CA ILE A 53 -0.36 1.62 -13.14
C ILE A 53 -1.42 1.50 -12.04
N VAL A 54 -1.31 0.48 -11.21
CA VAL A 54 -2.26 0.20 -10.13
C VAL A 54 -1.56 0.29 -8.79
N ALA A 55 -2.10 1.07 -7.87
CA ALA A 55 -1.58 1.19 -6.51
C ALA A 55 -1.68 -0.16 -5.76
N GLY A 56 -0.63 -0.49 -5.02
CA GLY A 56 -0.50 -1.77 -4.32
C GLY A 56 0.04 -2.91 -5.17
N SER A 57 0.17 -2.73 -6.49
CA SER A 57 0.83 -3.71 -7.37
C SER A 57 2.34 -3.75 -7.12
N PRO A 58 2.97 -4.93 -7.12
CA PRO A 58 4.42 -5.02 -6.99
C PRO A 58 5.11 -4.45 -8.23
N VAL A 59 6.27 -3.83 -8.04
CA VAL A 59 7.15 -3.53 -9.18
C VAL A 59 7.75 -4.83 -9.72
N ASP A 60 7.84 -4.91 -11.05
CA ASP A 60 8.42 -6.03 -11.80
C ASP A 60 9.68 -5.59 -12.55
N GLY A 61 10.19 -6.45 -13.45
CA GLY A 61 11.41 -6.18 -14.22
C GLY A 61 11.35 -4.95 -15.14
N ARG A 62 10.16 -4.38 -15.37
CA ARG A 62 9.99 -3.16 -16.18
C ARG A 62 10.29 -1.87 -15.40
N TYR A 63 10.55 -1.97 -14.11
CA TYR A 63 10.80 -0.83 -13.24
C TYR A 63 12.28 -0.79 -12.85
N ARG A 64 12.89 0.39 -13.02
CA ARG A 64 14.27 0.66 -12.64
C ARG A 64 14.31 1.70 -11.54
N TYR A 65 15.14 1.47 -10.51
CA TYR A 65 15.25 2.39 -9.38
C TYR A 65 15.81 3.74 -9.82
N LEU A 66 15.13 4.83 -9.43
CA LEU A 66 15.57 6.19 -9.71
C LEU A 66 16.62 6.60 -8.67
N THR A 67 17.89 6.54 -9.07
CA THR A 67 19.04 6.70 -8.14
C THR A 67 19.23 8.13 -7.64
N ASP A 68 18.89 9.13 -8.44
CA ASP A 68 19.00 10.54 -8.07
C ASP A 68 17.65 11.28 -8.21
N PRO A 69 16.78 11.20 -7.20
CA PRO A 69 15.50 11.91 -7.20
C PRO A 69 15.65 13.44 -7.20
N ARG A 70 16.76 14.00 -6.69
CA ARG A 70 16.97 15.45 -6.58
C ARG A 70 17.00 16.12 -7.94
N ARG A 71 17.54 15.44 -8.95
CA ARG A 71 17.57 15.90 -10.34
C ARG A 71 16.18 16.23 -10.90
N TYR A 72 15.15 15.61 -10.35
CA TYR A 72 13.75 15.75 -10.76
C TYR A 72 12.91 16.50 -9.73
N ARG A 73 13.55 17.24 -8.80
CA ARG A 73 12.90 17.96 -7.69
C ARG A 73 12.02 17.07 -6.79
N LEU A 74 12.34 15.78 -6.72
CA LEU A 74 11.67 14.83 -5.85
C LEU A 74 12.35 14.75 -4.49
N ASP A 75 11.59 14.30 -3.48
CA ASP A 75 12.09 14.10 -2.11
C ASP A 75 13.21 13.04 -2.11
N PRO A 76 14.44 13.35 -1.68
CA PRO A 76 15.54 12.39 -1.66
C PRO A 76 15.31 11.18 -0.73
N GLN A 77 14.35 11.28 0.20
CA GLN A 77 13.99 10.19 1.11
C GLN A 77 12.93 9.26 0.53
N GLY A 78 12.37 9.58 -0.64
CA GLY A 78 11.42 8.73 -1.33
C GLY A 78 12.10 7.58 -2.08
N SER A 79 11.39 6.45 -2.17
CA SER A 79 11.77 5.35 -3.06
C SER A 79 10.98 5.50 -4.37
N TYR A 80 11.70 5.79 -5.46
CA TYR A 80 11.11 6.04 -6.77
C TYR A 80 11.64 5.07 -7.80
N TYR A 81 10.78 4.69 -8.73
CA TYR A 81 11.13 3.82 -9.86
C TYR A 81 10.60 4.43 -11.14
N VAL A 82 11.32 4.21 -12.23
CA VAL A 82 10.92 4.57 -13.59
C VAL A 82 10.52 3.29 -14.30
N ARG A 83 9.30 3.23 -14.81
CA ARG A 83 8.84 2.15 -15.69
C ARG A 83 9.43 2.34 -17.09
N ASP A 84 9.59 1.28 -17.87
CA ASP A 84 10.22 1.32 -19.20
C ASP A 84 9.63 2.34 -20.19
N ASP A 85 8.37 2.71 -20.01
CA ASP A 85 7.66 3.73 -20.79
C ASP A 85 7.77 5.16 -20.20
N GLY A 86 8.67 5.36 -19.25
CA GLY A 86 9.04 6.68 -18.73
C GLY A 86 8.21 7.17 -17.55
N TRP A 87 7.25 6.41 -17.04
CA TRP A 87 6.45 6.81 -15.87
C TRP A 87 7.22 6.63 -14.57
N VAL A 88 7.29 7.70 -13.78
CA VAL A 88 7.87 7.70 -12.44
C VAL A 88 6.79 7.39 -11.43
N VAL A 89 7.02 6.36 -10.61
CA VAL A 89 6.16 5.95 -9.51
C VAL A 89 6.88 6.07 -8.18
N ARG A 90 6.13 6.37 -7.12
CA ARG A 90 6.61 6.19 -5.75
C ARG A 90 6.29 4.78 -5.29
N VAL A 91 7.25 4.15 -4.63
CA VAL A 91 7.17 2.75 -4.21
C VAL A 91 7.40 2.66 -2.70
N ASP A 92 6.72 1.72 -2.08
CA ASP A 92 6.96 1.35 -0.69
C ASP A 92 8.30 0.59 -0.59
N PRO A 93 9.29 1.09 0.16
CA PRO A 93 10.63 0.52 0.18
C PRO A 93 10.69 -0.89 0.80
N GLU A 94 9.73 -1.23 1.66
CA GLU A 94 9.70 -2.53 2.35
C GLU A 94 9.00 -3.60 1.50
N THR A 95 7.84 -3.26 0.94
CA THR A 95 6.98 -4.22 0.22
C THR A 95 7.18 -4.20 -1.29
N ARG A 96 7.92 -3.22 -1.82
CA ARG A 96 8.13 -2.99 -3.26
C ARG A 96 6.82 -2.84 -4.04
N LYS A 97 5.82 -2.23 -3.42
CA LYS A 97 4.50 -1.95 -4.02
C LYS A 97 4.37 -0.50 -4.43
N VAL A 98 3.72 -0.26 -5.56
CA VAL A 98 3.42 1.09 -6.04
C VAL A 98 2.49 1.80 -5.06
N LEU A 99 2.88 3.00 -4.63
CA LEU A 99 2.10 3.87 -3.76
C LEU A 99 1.39 4.97 -4.55
N ASP A 100 2.08 5.54 -5.54
CA ASP A 100 1.62 6.71 -6.27
C ASP A 100 2.25 6.82 -7.66
N LEU A 101 1.58 7.53 -8.57
CA LEU A 101 2.07 7.90 -9.88
C LEU A 101 2.50 9.37 -9.82
N ILE A 102 3.78 9.63 -10.03
CA ILE A 102 4.36 10.98 -9.96
C ILE A 102 4.17 11.71 -11.28
N GLY A 103 4.41 11.03 -12.41
CA GLY A 103 4.30 11.59 -13.75
C GLY A 103 5.33 11.02 -14.71
N ALA A 104 5.30 11.46 -15.96
CA ALA A 104 6.29 11.09 -16.96
C ALA A 104 7.62 11.77 -16.64
N ILE A 105 8.74 11.06 -16.83
CA ILE A 105 10.07 11.55 -16.48
C ILE A 105 10.42 12.86 -17.20
N ASP A 106 10.03 13.01 -18.47
CA ASP A 106 10.29 14.23 -19.26
C ASP A 106 9.55 15.45 -18.69
N ALA A 107 8.38 15.25 -18.09
CA ALA A 107 7.62 16.33 -17.46
C ALA A 107 8.25 16.81 -16.14
N LEU A 108 9.13 16.02 -15.52
CA LEU A 108 9.76 16.35 -14.24
C LEU A 108 11.06 17.16 -14.38
N VAL A 109 11.65 17.20 -15.57
CA VAL A 109 12.95 17.85 -15.84
C VAL A 109 12.80 19.34 -16.22
N ASN A 110 11.59 19.82 -16.52
CA ASN A 110 11.30 21.22 -16.87
C ASN A 110 11.17 22.12 -15.64
#